data_AF-A0A1V6T708-F1
#
_entry.id   AF-A0A1V6T708-F1
#
_cell.length_a   1.000
_cell.length_b   1.000
_cell.length_c   1.000
_cell.angle_alpha   90.00
_cell.angle_beta   90.00
_cell.angle_gamma   90.00
#
_symmetry.space_group_name_H-M   'P 1'
#
loop_
_entity.id
_entity.type
_entity.pdbx_description
1 polymer ?
#
loop_
_entity_poly.entity_id
_entity_poly.type
_entity_poly.pdbx_seq_one_letter_code
_entity_poly.pdbx_strand_id
1 'polypeptide(L)'
;MHLHIDPNKAVPASLPPSKNESPPESTGITENNSKYLRPLSTTKRILSKIPLAKTHENIYTVPNILTFSRLVAAPVVGYLLVHDYHAAALSLFAYAGITDLVDGWIARKYQLQTVVGTIIDPMADKLLMTIGVACLAVNGSLPVWLAVIILGRDVGLAISAIYYRWISLPPPKTMARYWDFSLPSAEVKPTEISKINTALQLVLVGSAIALPVVPETIITAWHLSEAMTGFQYLVAGTTLWSGLSYVFSNNAVKILTKEEIQKRIAQAGTKKH
;
A
#
# COMPACT_ATOMS: atom_id res chain seq x y z
N MET A 1 23.46 58.15 -58.05
CA MET A 1 22.62 57.29 -57.20
C MET A 1 22.92 55.85 -57.61
N HIS A 2 23.55 55.09 -56.70
CA HIS A 2 23.72 53.62 -56.64
C HIS A 2 24.24 52.88 -57.89
N LEU A 3 25.51 52.44 -58.03
CA LEU A 3 26.49 51.74 -57.17
C LEU A 3 26.07 50.34 -56.69
N HIS A 4 26.54 49.32 -57.42
CA HIS A 4 26.83 47.94 -56.97
C HIS A 4 27.76 47.28 -58.00
N ILE A 5 29.05 47.64 -58.04
CA ILE A 5 30.25 47.07 -57.37
C ILE A 5 30.67 45.67 -57.88
N ASP A 6 31.87 45.69 -58.47
CA ASP A 6 32.63 44.75 -59.29
C ASP A 6 33.02 43.38 -58.70
N PRO A 7 33.14 42.35 -59.56
CA PRO A 7 34.03 41.21 -59.37
C PRO A 7 35.39 41.45 -60.07
N ASN A 8 36.50 41.07 -59.42
CA ASN A 8 37.91 41.13 -59.89
C ASN A 8 38.69 42.46 -59.74
N LYS A 9 39.43 42.55 -58.63
CA LYS A 9 40.68 43.34 -58.48
C LYS A 9 41.58 42.58 -57.49
N ALA A 10 42.53 41.77 -57.97
CA ALA A 10 43.95 42.07 -58.21
C ALA A 10 44.76 42.38 -56.91
N VAL A 11 45.68 41.52 -56.43
CA VAL A 11 47.18 41.51 -56.67
C VAL A 11 47.94 41.70 -55.31
N PRO A 12 49.22 41.29 -55.04
CA PRO A 12 49.93 40.00 -55.14
C PRO A 12 50.95 39.74 -53.95
N ALA A 13 51.88 38.78 -54.13
CA ALA A 13 53.23 38.66 -53.52
C ALA A 13 53.35 38.27 -52.02
N SER A 14 54.11 37.24 -51.62
CA SER A 14 55.49 36.91 -52.02
C SER A 14 55.86 35.47 -51.62
N LEU A 15 56.58 34.77 -52.51
CA LEU A 15 57.46 33.64 -52.20
C LEU A 15 58.89 34.18 -52.04
N PRO A 16 59.76 33.52 -51.26
CA PRO A 16 60.77 32.67 -51.90
C PRO A 16 61.00 31.31 -51.18
N PRO A 17 61.80 30.41 -51.77
CA PRO A 17 61.52 28.97 -51.79
C PRO A 17 62.53 28.10 -51.02
N SER A 18 62.29 26.78 -51.14
CA SER A 18 63.30 25.71 -51.31
C SER A 18 63.91 25.12 -50.05
N LYS A 19 63.56 23.86 -49.75
CA LYS A 19 64.33 22.64 -50.13
C LYS A 19 63.52 21.41 -49.72
N ASN A 20 63.08 20.61 -50.69
CA ASN A 20 63.61 19.28 -51.08
C ASN A 20 63.27 18.19 -50.05
N GLU A 21 62.81 16.95 -50.33
CA GLU A 21 62.41 16.12 -51.48
C GLU A 21 61.91 14.82 -50.76
N SER A 22 60.63 14.38 -50.82
CA SER A 22 60.03 13.28 -51.64
C SER A 22 60.70 11.88 -51.54
N PRO A 23 60.04 10.72 -51.86
CA PRO A 23 58.62 10.23 -51.79
C PRO A 23 58.56 8.70 -51.38
N PRO A 24 57.61 7.79 -51.77
CA PRO A 24 56.15 7.82 -52.06
C PRO A 24 55.29 6.75 -51.28
N GLU A 25 53.96 6.82 -51.47
CA GLU A 25 52.92 5.75 -51.57
C GLU A 25 52.85 4.53 -50.61
N SER A 26 51.70 4.36 -49.93
CA SER A 26 50.70 3.35 -50.32
C SER A 26 49.35 3.52 -49.57
N THR A 27 48.30 3.64 -50.37
CA THR A 27 46.87 3.34 -50.18
C THR A 27 46.44 2.43 -49.00
N GLY A 28 45.35 2.80 -48.32
CA GLY A 28 44.62 1.88 -47.43
C GLY A 28 43.52 2.55 -46.59
N ILE A 29 42.28 2.46 -47.05
CA ILE A 29 41.05 2.88 -46.37
C ILE A 29 40.81 2.02 -45.11
N THR A 30 40.44 2.62 -43.96
CA THR A 30 39.29 2.23 -43.10
C THR A 30 39.25 2.98 -41.76
N GLU A 31 38.02 3.25 -41.33
CA GLU A 31 37.61 3.92 -40.09
C GLU A 31 38.24 3.35 -38.80
N ASN A 32 38.63 4.22 -37.85
CA ASN A 32 38.29 3.99 -36.44
C ASN A 32 38.48 5.24 -35.56
N ASN A 33 37.37 5.96 -35.32
CA ASN A 33 37.28 6.94 -34.23
C ASN A 33 37.03 6.20 -32.91
N SER A 34 38.06 5.96 -32.10
CA SER A 34 37.88 5.43 -30.73
C SER A 34 38.72 6.11 -29.65
N LYS A 35 39.04 7.41 -29.79
CA LYS A 35 39.84 8.15 -28.79
C LYS A 35 39.02 8.81 -27.67
N TYR A 36 37.90 8.21 -27.25
CA TYR A 36 37.12 8.68 -26.10
C TYR A 36 36.56 7.53 -25.26
N LEU A 37 37.42 6.80 -24.56
CA LEU A 37 37.03 5.94 -23.43
C LEU A 37 37.71 6.46 -22.16
N ARG A 38 36.99 7.29 -21.39
CA ARG A 38 37.38 7.62 -20.01
C ARG A 38 37.11 6.40 -19.12
N PRO A 39 38.02 5.98 -18.23
CA PRO A 39 37.77 4.87 -17.33
C PRO A 39 36.81 5.28 -16.21
N LEU A 40 35.57 4.79 -16.24
CA LEU A 40 34.57 4.93 -15.16
C LEU A 40 34.85 3.98 -13.97
N SER A 41 36.08 3.95 -13.46
CA SER A 41 36.47 3.01 -12.38
C SER A 41 36.46 3.60 -10.97
N THR A 42 36.48 4.94 -10.82
CA THR A 42 36.57 5.59 -9.50
C THR A 42 35.21 5.66 -8.78
N THR A 43 34.12 5.90 -9.50
CA THR A 43 32.77 6.08 -8.93
C THR A 43 32.24 4.82 -8.24
N LYS A 44 32.62 3.63 -8.75
CA LYS A 44 32.17 2.34 -8.22
C LYS A 44 32.70 2.07 -6.80
N ARG A 45 33.88 2.61 -6.46
CA ARG A 45 34.56 2.42 -5.17
C ARG A 45 34.04 3.32 -4.05
N ILE A 46 33.39 4.42 -4.41
CA ILE A 46 32.79 5.37 -3.46
C ILE A 46 31.36 4.92 -3.12
N LEU A 47 30.62 4.40 -4.11
CA LEU A 47 29.26 3.87 -3.89
C LEU A 47 29.22 2.57 -3.05
N SER A 48 30.29 1.79 -3.02
CA SER A 48 30.37 0.59 -2.17
C SER A 48 30.58 0.88 -0.68
N LYS A 49 30.83 2.14 -0.32
CA LYS A 49 31.11 2.58 1.06
C LYS A 49 29.95 3.29 1.73
N ILE A 50 28.80 3.42 1.08
CA ILE A 50 27.60 3.89 1.77
C ILE A 50 27.14 2.71 2.64
N PRO A 51 27.26 2.78 3.98
CA PRO A 51 26.56 1.82 4.81
C PRO A 51 25.08 2.08 4.50
N LEU A 52 24.44 1.14 3.80
CA LEU A 52 22.98 1.07 3.80
C LEU A 52 22.65 0.98 5.28
N ALA A 53 22.14 2.07 5.84
CA ALA A 53 21.67 2.09 7.21
C ALA A 53 20.56 1.04 7.27
N LYS A 54 20.95 -0.17 7.67
CA LYS A 54 20.04 -1.21 8.11
C LYS A 54 19.57 -0.70 9.46
N THR A 55 18.67 0.28 9.41
CA THR A 55 17.96 0.76 10.59
C THR A 55 17.17 -0.46 11.04
N HIS A 56 17.69 -1.17 12.03
CA HIS A 56 16.89 -2.11 12.78
C HIS A 56 15.80 -1.25 13.42
N GLU A 57 14.64 -1.16 12.76
CA GLU A 57 13.47 -0.57 13.38
C GLU A 57 13.25 -1.30 14.69
N ASN A 58 13.05 -0.56 15.77
CA ASN A 58 12.77 -1.17 17.05
C ASN A 58 11.40 -1.84 16.94
N ILE A 59 11.39 -3.15 16.73
CA ILE A 59 10.17 -3.96 16.58
C ILE A 59 9.35 -3.93 17.88
N TYR A 60 9.98 -3.60 19.02
CA TYR A 60 9.34 -3.49 20.33
C TYR A 60 8.94 -2.04 20.64
N THR A 61 8.02 -1.49 19.84
CA THR A 61 7.28 -0.28 20.25
C THR A 61 6.04 -0.68 21.04
N VAL A 62 5.58 0.20 21.94
CA VAL A 62 4.34 0.00 22.70
C VAL A 62 3.16 -0.36 21.77
N PRO A 63 2.92 0.34 20.65
CA PRO A 63 1.88 -0.03 19.69
C PRO A 63 1.98 -1.47 19.19
N ASN A 64 3.17 -1.94 18.83
CA ASN A 64 3.33 -3.28 18.25
C ASN A 64 3.04 -4.41 19.26
N ILE A 65 3.35 -4.18 20.55
CA ILE A 65 2.99 -5.12 21.63
C ILE A 65 1.47 -5.16 21.81
N LEU A 66 0.82 -3.99 21.76
CA LEU A 66 -0.63 -3.86 21.88
C LEU A 66 -1.33 -4.58 20.72
N THR A 67 -0.85 -4.42 19.48
CA THR A 67 -1.34 -5.16 18.32
C THR A 67 -1.14 -6.66 18.44
N PHE A 68 0.01 -7.11 18.92
CA PHE A 68 0.23 -8.53 19.17
C PHE A 68 -0.73 -9.08 20.25
N SER A 69 -1.01 -8.29 21.28
CA SER A 69 -2.02 -8.66 22.29
C SER A 69 -3.42 -8.81 21.68
N ARG A 70 -3.80 -7.96 20.72
CA ARG A 70 -5.07 -8.08 19.97
C ARG A 70 -5.12 -9.32 19.09
N LEU A 71 -4.02 -9.66 18.44
CA LEU A 71 -3.90 -10.87 17.63
C LEU A 71 -4.16 -12.13 18.45
N VAL A 72 -3.68 -12.17 19.70
CA VAL A 72 -3.95 -13.26 20.65
C VAL A 72 -5.36 -13.15 21.25
N ALA A 73 -5.86 -11.93 21.50
CA ALA A 73 -7.19 -11.72 22.04
C ALA A 73 -8.29 -12.18 21.07
N ALA A 74 -8.11 -12.03 19.76
CA ALA A 74 -9.10 -12.40 18.75
C ALA A 74 -9.62 -13.86 18.86
N PRO A 75 -8.77 -14.90 18.85
CA PRO A 75 -9.23 -16.27 19.05
C PRO A 75 -9.78 -16.52 20.46
N VAL A 76 -9.28 -15.81 21.49
CA VAL A 76 -9.80 -15.92 22.86
C VAL A 76 -11.22 -15.37 22.96
N VAL A 77 -11.51 -14.23 22.31
CA VAL A 77 -12.88 -13.71 22.20
C VAL A 77 -13.79 -14.72 21.51
N GLY A 78 -13.34 -15.30 20.39
CA GLY A 78 -14.09 -16.36 19.71
C GLY A 78 -14.39 -17.57 20.60
N TYR A 79 -13.39 -18.03 21.36
CA TYR A 79 -13.56 -19.12 22.33
C TYR A 79 -14.61 -18.77 23.39
N LEU A 80 -14.54 -17.57 23.97
CA LEU A 80 -15.49 -17.11 25.00
C LEU A 80 -16.92 -16.97 24.45
N LEU A 81 -17.07 -16.54 23.19
CA LEU A 81 -18.38 -16.42 22.53
C LEU A 81 -19.03 -17.77 22.26
N VAL A 82 -18.24 -18.80 21.98
CA VAL A 82 -18.74 -20.17 21.74
C VAL A 82 -19.11 -20.89 23.03
N HIS A 83 -18.50 -20.51 24.16
CA HIS A 83 -18.79 -21.09 25.48
C HIS A 83 -19.75 -20.23 26.31
N ASP A 84 -20.47 -19.29 25.67
CA ASP A 84 -21.47 -18.42 26.30
C ASP A 84 -20.95 -17.54 27.46
N TYR A 85 -19.63 -17.27 27.51
CA TYR A 85 -19.03 -16.34 28.46
C TYR A 85 -19.14 -14.89 27.97
N HIS A 86 -20.37 -14.42 27.73
CA HIS A 86 -20.66 -13.15 27.04
C HIS A 86 -20.03 -11.92 27.73
N ALA A 87 -20.05 -11.85 29.06
CA ALA A 87 -19.46 -10.73 29.79
C ALA A 87 -17.93 -10.65 29.63
N ALA A 88 -17.25 -11.80 29.64
CA ALA A 88 -15.80 -11.87 29.43
C ALA A 88 -15.45 -11.56 27.96
N ALA A 89 -16.24 -12.10 27.02
CA ALA A 89 -16.09 -11.81 25.59
C ALA A 89 -16.26 -10.31 25.30
N LEU A 90 -17.28 -9.68 25.87
CA LEU A 90 -17.53 -8.24 25.75
C LEU A 90 -16.36 -7.42 26.31
N SER A 91 -15.89 -7.79 27.51
CA SER A 91 -14.78 -7.09 28.18
C SER A 91 -13.49 -7.16 27.36
N LEU A 92 -13.17 -8.35 26.82
CA LEU A 92 -11.97 -8.55 26.02
C LEU A 92 -12.08 -7.90 24.63
N PHE A 93 -13.27 -7.92 24.02
CA PHE A 93 -13.55 -7.21 22.77
C PHE A 93 -13.43 -5.69 22.95
N ALA A 94 -14.00 -5.15 24.02
CA ALA A 94 -13.87 -3.73 24.38
C ALA A 94 -12.41 -3.36 24.66
N TYR A 95 -11.68 -4.18 25.41
CA TYR A 95 -10.24 -4.02 25.61
C TYR A 95 -9.49 -3.94 24.29
N ALA A 96 -9.74 -4.87 23.36
CA ALA A 96 -9.06 -4.88 22.06
C ALA A 96 -9.39 -3.62 21.24
N GLY A 97 -10.66 -3.20 21.18
CA GLY A 97 -11.05 -1.99 20.46
C GLY A 97 -10.50 -0.69 21.06
N ILE A 98 -10.52 -0.55 22.39
CA ILE A 98 -9.95 0.62 23.07
C ILE A 98 -8.43 0.67 22.86
N THR A 99 -7.78 -0.49 22.92
CA THR A 99 -6.33 -0.61 22.75
C THR A 99 -5.90 -0.15 21.35
N ASP A 100 -6.64 -0.51 20.29
CA ASP A 100 -6.39 -0.03 18.92
C ASP A 100 -6.54 1.50 18.77
N LEU A 101 -7.57 2.07 19.40
CA LEU A 101 -7.76 3.52 19.34
C LEU A 101 -6.63 4.26 20.07
N VAL A 102 -6.19 3.72 21.21
CA VAL A 102 -5.13 4.29 22.03
C VAL A 102 -3.77 4.12 21.34
N ASP A 103 -3.43 2.95 20.83
CA ASP A 103 -2.15 2.73 20.16
C ASP A 103 -2.04 3.52 18.85
N GLY A 104 -3.11 3.62 18.06
CA GLY A 104 -3.16 4.45 16.87
C GLY A 104 -3.02 5.94 17.19
N TRP A 105 -3.59 6.39 18.32
CA TRP A 105 -3.39 7.77 18.79
C TRP A 105 -1.95 8.03 19.26
N ILE A 106 -1.36 7.12 20.05
CA ILE A 106 0.03 7.21 20.52
C ILE A 106 0.99 7.19 19.33
N ALA A 107 0.80 6.28 18.38
CA ALA A 107 1.64 6.16 17.20
C ALA A 107 1.63 7.44 16.35
N ARG A 108 0.46 8.07 16.18
CA ARG A 108 0.34 9.35 15.47
C ARG A 108 0.96 10.52 16.24
N LYS A 109 0.77 10.57 17.56
CA LYS A 109 1.28 11.68 18.39
C LYS A 109 2.80 11.65 18.56
N TYR A 110 3.38 10.47 18.70
CA TYR A 110 4.81 10.30 18.96
C TYR A 110 5.62 9.85 17.74
N GLN A 111 4.99 9.75 16.55
CA GLN A 111 5.62 9.26 15.31
C GLN A 111 6.29 7.89 15.46
N LEU A 112 5.74 7.03 16.33
CA LEU A 112 6.26 5.68 16.64
C LEU A 112 5.74 4.61 15.66
N GLN A 113 5.43 5.00 14.43
CA GLN A 113 4.95 4.08 13.41
C GLN A 113 6.10 3.23 12.90
N THR A 114 5.95 1.90 13.01
CA THR A 114 6.88 0.94 12.42
C THR A 114 6.29 0.41 11.13
N VAL A 115 7.14 -0.04 10.21
CA VAL A 115 6.68 -0.70 8.98
C VAL A 115 5.87 -1.94 9.33
N VAL A 116 6.31 -2.69 10.35
CA VAL A 116 5.66 -3.91 10.85
C VAL A 116 4.26 -3.60 11.41
N GLY A 117 4.13 -2.63 12.33
CA GLY A 117 2.85 -2.27 12.95
C GLY A 117 1.81 -1.85 11.91
N THR A 118 2.20 -1.03 10.92
CA THR A 118 1.32 -0.58 9.84
C THR A 118 0.62 -1.73 9.07
N ILE A 119 1.21 -2.93 9.09
CA ILE A 119 0.68 -4.13 8.43
C ILE A 119 -0.08 -5.02 9.41
N ILE A 120 0.48 -5.22 10.61
CA ILE A 120 -0.12 -6.12 11.59
C ILE A 120 -1.38 -5.49 12.19
N ASP A 121 -1.46 -4.17 12.37
CA ASP A 121 -2.62 -3.51 12.98
C ASP A 121 -3.91 -3.81 12.19
N PRO A 122 -3.99 -3.54 10.86
CA PRO A 122 -5.19 -3.85 10.09
C PRO A 122 -5.48 -5.36 9.99
N MET A 123 -4.46 -6.21 10.14
CA MET A 123 -4.64 -7.66 10.16
C MET A 123 -5.26 -8.14 11.48
N ALA A 124 -4.78 -7.63 12.61
CA ALA A 124 -5.31 -7.96 13.93
C ALA A 124 -6.78 -7.53 14.05
N ASP A 125 -7.12 -6.33 13.58
CA ASP A 125 -8.51 -5.84 13.58
C ASP A 125 -9.43 -6.68 12.72
N LYS A 126 -8.97 -7.02 11.50
CA LYS A 126 -9.75 -7.89 10.62
C LYS A 126 -9.93 -9.29 11.21
N LEU A 127 -8.92 -9.84 11.88
CA LEU A 127 -9.03 -11.14 12.52
C LEU A 127 -10.02 -11.11 13.67
N LEU A 128 -9.97 -10.09 14.53
CA LEU A 128 -10.94 -9.92 15.62
C LEU A 128 -12.36 -9.84 15.08
N MET A 129 -12.58 -9.04 14.04
CA MET A 129 -13.90 -8.90 13.40
C MET A 129 -14.35 -10.20 12.72
N THR A 130 -13.47 -10.86 11.98
CA THR A 130 -13.77 -12.11 11.25
C THR A 130 -14.16 -13.21 12.22
N ILE A 131 -13.38 -13.41 13.28
CA ILE A 131 -13.64 -14.41 14.32
C ILE A 131 -14.91 -14.05 15.08
N GLY A 132 -15.08 -12.78 15.48
CA GLY A 132 -16.28 -12.31 16.17
C GLY A 132 -17.56 -12.58 15.38
N VAL A 133 -17.61 -12.18 14.11
CA VAL A 133 -18.77 -12.42 13.22
C VAL A 133 -19.03 -13.91 13.03
N ALA A 134 -17.98 -14.72 12.80
CA ALA A 134 -18.12 -16.16 12.61
C ALA A 134 -18.68 -16.85 13.88
N CYS A 135 -18.12 -16.55 15.05
CA CYS A 135 -18.58 -17.13 16.32
C CYS A 135 -20.00 -16.68 16.69
N LEU A 136 -20.34 -15.40 16.46
CA LEU A 136 -21.70 -14.89 16.66
C LEU A 136 -22.72 -15.52 15.71
N ALA A 137 -22.31 -15.92 14.51
CA ALA A 137 -23.16 -16.67 13.60
C ALA A 137 -23.40 -18.10 14.10
N VAL A 138 -22.36 -18.74 14.65
CA VAL A 138 -22.42 -20.11 15.18
C VAL A 138 -23.29 -20.20 16.43
N ASN A 139 -23.17 -19.24 17.36
CA ASN A 139 -23.98 -19.22 18.58
C ASN A 139 -25.41 -18.66 18.36
N GLY A 140 -25.76 -18.27 17.14
CA GLY A 140 -27.09 -17.78 16.77
C GLY A 140 -27.37 -16.32 17.14
N SER A 141 -26.41 -15.58 17.69
CA SER A 141 -26.58 -14.16 18.02
C SER A 141 -26.66 -13.26 16.77
N LEU A 142 -26.02 -13.69 15.67
CA LEU A 142 -26.15 -13.06 14.36
C LEU A 142 -26.73 -14.05 13.34
N PRO A 143 -27.63 -13.60 12.45
CA PRO A 143 -28.15 -14.48 11.42
C PRO A 143 -27.06 -14.82 10.40
N VAL A 144 -27.00 -16.10 10.00
CA VAL A 144 -25.96 -16.63 9.11
C VAL A 144 -25.89 -15.88 7.78
N TRP A 145 -27.03 -15.47 7.22
CA TRP A 145 -27.05 -14.72 5.96
C TRP A 145 -26.31 -13.38 6.05
N LEU A 146 -26.37 -12.70 7.20
CA LEU A 146 -25.66 -11.44 7.43
C LEU A 146 -24.16 -11.67 7.59
N ALA A 147 -23.80 -12.71 8.34
CA ALA A 147 -22.41 -13.12 8.49
C ALA A 147 -21.76 -13.44 7.14
N VAL A 148 -22.47 -14.15 6.25
CA VAL A 148 -22.00 -14.45 4.89
C VAL A 148 -21.77 -13.16 4.08
N ILE A 149 -22.67 -12.17 4.16
CA ILE A 149 -22.50 -10.89 3.47
C ILE A 149 -21.27 -10.14 3.97
N ILE A 150 -21.09 -10.04 5.29
CA ILE A 150 -19.96 -9.35 5.93
C ILE A 150 -18.64 -10.03 5.56
N LEU A 151 -18.55 -11.34 5.81
CA LEU A 151 -17.33 -12.12 5.55
C LEU A 151 -17.02 -12.19 4.05
N GLY A 152 -18.02 -12.38 3.19
CA GLY A 152 -17.84 -12.41 1.74
C GLY A 152 -17.25 -11.11 1.21
N ARG A 153 -17.74 -9.96 1.69
CA ARG A 153 -17.20 -8.64 1.34
C ARG A 153 -15.76 -8.48 1.83
N ASP A 154 -15.46 -8.88 3.07
CA ASP A 154 -14.13 -8.72 3.65
C ASP A 154 -13.08 -9.61 2.98
N VAL A 155 -13.47 -10.83 2.60
CA VAL A 155 -12.67 -11.72 1.76
C VAL A 155 -12.45 -11.11 0.38
N GLY A 156 -13.48 -10.55 -0.25
CA GLY A 156 -13.34 -9.88 -1.55
C GLY A 156 -12.34 -8.72 -1.51
N LEU A 157 -12.38 -7.91 -0.44
CA LEU A 157 -11.41 -6.83 -0.24
C LEU A 157 -10.01 -7.35 0.06
N ALA A 158 -9.87 -8.43 0.84
CA ALA A 158 -8.59 -9.05 1.14
C ALA A 158 -7.93 -9.61 -0.15
N ILE A 159 -8.69 -10.36 -0.95
CA ILE A 159 -8.22 -10.88 -2.25
C ILE A 159 -7.80 -9.74 -3.17
N SER A 160 -8.61 -8.68 -3.25
CA SER A 160 -8.28 -7.51 -4.08
C SER A 160 -6.98 -6.85 -3.61
N ALA A 161 -6.81 -6.64 -2.30
CA ALA A 161 -5.57 -6.07 -1.75
C ALA A 161 -4.34 -6.94 -2.06
N ILE A 162 -4.46 -8.27 -1.94
CA ILE A 162 -3.39 -9.22 -2.28
C ILE A 162 -3.06 -9.16 -3.79
N TYR A 163 -4.09 -9.12 -4.63
CA TYR A 163 -3.95 -9.04 -6.09
C TYR A 163 -3.23 -7.75 -6.53
N TYR A 164 -3.67 -6.58 -6.03
CA TYR A 164 -3.02 -5.30 -6.35
C TYR A 164 -1.57 -5.24 -5.87
N ARG A 165 -1.32 -5.76 -4.67
CA ARG A 165 0.04 -5.87 -4.14
C ARG A 165 0.92 -6.72 -5.06
N TRP A 166 0.45 -7.90 -5.48
CA TRP A 166 1.20 -8.80 -6.35
C TRP A 166 1.60 -8.17 -7.69
N ILE A 167 0.72 -7.34 -8.27
CA ILE A 167 0.97 -6.66 -9.56
C ILE A 167 1.90 -5.46 -9.39
N SER A 168 1.86 -4.79 -8.24
CA SER A 168 2.65 -3.59 -7.96
C SER A 168 4.12 -3.88 -7.62
N LEU A 169 4.51 -5.16 -7.46
CA LEU A 169 5.88 -5.54 -7.14
C LEU A 169 6.82 -5.41 -8.36
N PRO A 170 7.95 -4.69 -8.24
CA PRO A 170 8.96 -4.62 -9.31
C PRO A 170 9.60 -5.99 -9.55
N PRO A 171 9.93 -6.36 -10.81
CA PRO A 171 10.61 -7.62 -11.09
C PRO A 171 12.01 -7.66 -10.43
N PRO A 172 12.50 -8.81 -9.92
CA PRO A 172 11.94 -10.16 -9.97
C PRO A 172 10.90 -10.48 -8.88
N LYS A 173 9.80 -11.13 -9.27
CA LYS A 173 8.71 -11.55 -8.38
C LYS A 173 9.13 -12.77 -7.55
N THR A 174 9.52 -12.54 -6.31
CA THR A 174 9.94 -13.59 -5.36
C THR A 174 9.12 -13.50 -4.06
N MET A 175 8.85 -14.64 -3.40
CA MET A 175 8.07 -14.67 -2.16
C MET A 175 8.73 -13.88 -1.02
N ALA A 176 10.07 -13.87 -0.97
CA ALA A 176 10.82 -13.05 -0.04
C ALA A 176 10.55 -11.55 -0.21
N ARG A 177 10.27 -11.10 -1.44
CA ARG A 177 9.96 -9.70 -1.75
C ARG A 177 8.48 -9.37 -1.63
N TYR A 178 7.60 -10.35 -1.82
CA TYR A 178 6.21 -10.22 -1.40
C TYR A 178 6.12 -9.97 0.11
N TRP A 179 6.99 -10.59 0.91
CA TRP A 179 7.11 -10.35 2.35
C TRP A 179 8.08 -9.21 2.72
N ASP A 180 8.60 -8.46 1.74
CA ASP A 180 9.44 -7.27 1.95
C ASP A 180 8.55 -6.02 1.89
N PHE A 181 7.94 -5.68 3.02
CA PHE A 181 6.95 -4.61 3.15
C PHE A 181 7.58 -3.22 3.32
N SER A 182 8.91 -3.09 3.25
CA SER A 182 9.61 -1.79 3.36
C SER A 182 9.43 -0.90 2.13
N LEU A 183 8.86 -1.42 1.04
CA LEU A 183 8.56 -0.66 -0.17
C LEU A 183 7.11 -0.15 -0.08
N PRO A 184 6.84 1.16 -0.22
CA PRO A 184 5.50 1.71 -0.16
C PRO A 184 4.72 1.29 -1.43
N SER A 185 4.20 0.07 -1.41
CA SER A 185 3.40 -0.51 -2.48
C SER A 185 1.98 0.04 -2.40
N ALA A 186 1.65 0.89 -3.37
CA ALA A 186 0.30 1.27 -3.79
C ALA A 186 -0.69 1.61 -2.65
N GLU A 187 -0.86 2.91 -2.38
CA GLU A 187 -2.02 3.42 -1.64
C GLU A 187 -3.29 3.16 -2.46
N VAL A 188 -3.93 2.01 -2.23
CA VAL A 188 -5.34 1.83 -2.62
C VAL A 188 -6.13 2.72 -1.68
N LYS A 189 -6.37 3.99 -2.08
CA LYS A 189 -7.14 4.93 -1.28
C LYS A 189 -8.46 4.27 -0.89
N PRO A 190 -8.67 3.95 0.41
CA PRO A 190 -9.91 3.33 0.83
C PRO A 190 -11.04 4.30 0.50
N THR A 191 -12.08 3.84 -0.19
CA THR A 191 -13.25 4.67 -0.43
C THR A 191 -13.88 5.03 0.91
N GLU A 192 -14.33 6.27 1.09
CA GLU A 192 -14.94 6.73 2.35
C GLU A 192 -16.17 5.87 2.75
N ILE A 193 -16.85 5.29 1.75
CA ILE A 193 -17.96 4.34 1.90
C ILE A 193 -17.53 3.07 2.66
N SER A 194 -16.31 2.59 2.42
CA SER A 194 -15.77 1.39 3.08
C SER A 194 -15.53 1.61 4.58
N LYS A 195 -15.11 2.82 4.98
CA LYS A 195 -14.83 3.16 6.37
C LYS A 195 -16.10 3.18 7.22
N ILE A 196 -17.15 3.82 6.69
CA ILE A 196 -18.45 3.88 7.37
C ILE A 196 -18.99 2.47 7.56
N ASN A 197 -18.96 1.64 6.53
CA ASN A 197 -19.42 0.26 6.63
C ASN A 197 -18.64 -0.55 7.68
N THR A 198 -17.31 -0.45 7.69
CA THR A 198 -16.50 -1.15 8.70
C THR A 198 -16.74 -0.62 10.12
N ALA A 199 -16.99 0.68 10.30
CA ALA A 199 -17.38 1.23 11.60
C ALA A 199 -18.76 0.71 12.05
N LEU A 200 -19.74 0.65 11.14
CA LEU A 200 -21.06 0.10 11.43
C LEU A 200 -20.99 -1.40 11.77
N GLN A 201 -20.14 -2.16 11.08
CA GLN A 201 -19.90 -3.57 11.40
C GLN A 201 -19.27 -3.74 12.79
N LEU A 202 -18.31 -2.88 13.17
CA LEU A 202 -17.72 -2.90 14.51
C LEU A 202 -18.79 -2.67 15.60
N VAL A 203 -19.66 -1.67 15.39
CA VAL A 203 -20.78 -1.38 16.29
C VAL A 203 -21.77 -2.55 16.33
N LEU A 204 -22.05 -3.18 15.19
CA LEU A 204 -22.94 -4.34 15.12
C LEU A 204 -22.39 -5.51 15.93
N VAL A 205 -21.13 -5.86 15.72
CA VAL A 205 -20.47 -6.96 16.45
C VAL A 205 -20.43 -6.64 17.94
N GLY A 206 -19.99 -5.44 18.34
CA GLY A 206 -19.97 -5.04 19.75
C GLY A 206 -21.36 -5.09 20.39
N SER A 207 -22.39 -4.63 19.68
CA SER A 207 -23.77 -4.66 20.17
C SER A 207 -24.31 -6.09 20.26
N ALA A 208 -23.99 -6.96 19.31
CA ALA A 208 -24.39 -8.37 19.32
C ALA A 208 -23.73 -9.15 20.48
N ILE A 209 -22.47 -8.83 20.81
CA ILE A 209 -21.80 -9.37 21.99
C ILE A 209 -22.39 -8.81 23.29
N ALA A 210 -22.83 -7.55 23.28
CA ALA A 210 -23.37 -6.88 24.46
C ALA A 210 -24.81 -7.29 24.80
N LEU A 211 -25.65 -7.57 23.80
CA LEU A 211 -27.08 -7.88 24.02
C LEU A 211 -27.32 -8.98 25.06
N PRO A 212 -26.64 -10.14 25.03
CA PRO A 212 -26.83 -11.18 26.05
C PRO A 212 -26.39 -10.77 27.46
N VAL A 213 -25.60 -9.71 27.61
CA VAL A 213 -25.10 -9.20 28.90
C VAL A 213 -26.07 -8.18 29.51
N VAL A 214 -26.92 -7.54 28.69
CA VAL A 214 -27.86 -6.51 29.15
C VAL A 214 -29.06 -7.16 29.86
N PRO A 215 -29.50 -6.65 31.02
CA PRO A 215 -30.71 -7.14 31.68
C PRO A 215 -31.96 -7.07 30.79
N GLU A 216 -32.79 -8.11 30.84
CA GLU A 216 -34.01 -8.23 30.00
C GLU A 216 -34.99 -7.06 30.15
N THR A 217 -35.03 -6.44 31.34
CA THR A 217 -35.86 -5.25 31.62
C THR A 217 -35.49 -4.07 30.75
N ILE A 218 -34.21 -3.89 30.45
CA ILE A 218 -33.70 -2.81 29.59
C ILE A 218 -33.97 -3.17 28.12
N ILE A 219 -33.74 -4.43 27.73
CA ILE A 219 -33.96 -4.91 26.36
C ILE A 219 -35.40 -4.67 25.93
N THR A 220 -36.35 -5.03 26.79
CA THR A 220 -37.78 -4.87 26.53
C THR A 220 -38.22 -3.40 26.60
N ALA A 221 -37.79 -2.64 27.62
CA ALA A 221 -38.16 -1.24 27.77
C ALA A 221 -37.74 -0.37 26.56
N TRP A 222 -36.58 -0.66 25.96
CA TRP A 222 -36.03 0.10 24.83
C TRP A 222 -36.19 -0.60 23.47
N HIS A 223 -36.87 -1.75 23.43
CA HIS A 223 -37.10 -2.55 22.23
C HIS A 223 -35.78 -2.87 21.50
N LEU A 224 -34.72 -3.17 22.27
CA LEU A 224 -33.37 -3.36 21.74
C LEU A 224 -33.27 -4.51 20.73
N SER A 225 -34.09 -5.55 20.87
CA SER A 225 -34.14 -6.68 19.93
C SER A 225 -34.62 -6.26 18.54
N GLU A 226 -35.64 -5.39 18.48
CA GLU A 226 -36.15 -4.84 17.22
C GLU A 226 -35.16 -3.86 16.62
N ALA A 227 -34.59 -2.97 17.46
CA ALA A 227 -33.56 -2.03 17.04
C ALA A 227 -32.33 -2.76 16.47
N MET A 228 -31.91 -3.87 17.10
CA MET A 228 -30.82 -4.72 16.61
C MET A 228 -31.17 -5.32 15.25
N THR A 229 -32.40 -5.81 15.06
CA THR A 229 -32.84 -6.36 13.78
C THR A 229 -32.81 -5.30 12.69
N GLY A 230 -33.32 -4.09 12.96
CA GLY A 230 -33.22 -2.95 12.03
C GLY A 230 -31.77 -2.58 11.72
N PHE A 231 -30.90 -2.61 12.73
CA PHE A 231 -29.48 -2.33 12.56
C PHE A 231 -28.77 -3.38 11.71
N GLN A 232 -29.10 -4.67 11.89
CA GLN A 232 -28.62 -5.76 11.05
C GLN A 232 -28.95 -5.54 9.57
N TYR A 233 -30.17 -5.13 9.24
CA TYR A 233 -30.56 -4.79 7.86
C TYR A 233 -29.82 -3.55 7.32
N LEU A 234 -29.62 -2.53 8.16
CA LEU A 234 -28.83 -1.35 7.80
C LEU A 234 -27.38 -1.74 7.47
N VAL A 235 -26.75 -2.55 8.31
CA VAL A 235 -25.38 -3.04 8.07
C VAL A 235 -25.32 -3.94 6.83
N ALA A 236 -26.32 -4.79 6.62
CA ALA A 236 -26.42 -5.59 5.39
C ALA A 236 -26.46 -4.71 4.15
N GLY A 237 -27.36 -3.71 4.13
CA GLY A 237 -27.54 -2.80 3.01
C GLY A 237 -26.29 -1.98 2.73
N THR A 238 -25.66 -1.42 3.77
CA THR A 238 -24.41 -0.65 3.65
C THR A 238 -23.22 -1.52 3.25
N THR A 239 -23.17 -2.79 3.67
CA THR A 239 -22.12 -3.75 3.27
C THR A 239 -22.26 -4.10 1.79
N LEU A 240 -23.47 -4.44 1.35
CA LEU A 240 -23.76 -4.70 -0.06
C LEU A 240 -23.46 -3.47 -0.93
N TRP A 241 -23.91 -2.29 -0.49
CA TRP A 241 -23.63 -1.03 -1.18
C TRP A 241 -22.12 -0.74 -1.27
N SER A 242 -21.37 -0.95 -0.19
CA SER A 242 -19.92 -0.79 -0.16
C SER A 242 -19.23 -1.76 -1.12
N GLY A 243 -19.64 -3.03 -1.15
CA GLY A 243 -19.09 -4.03 -2.06
C GLY A 243 -19.41 -3.70 -3.52
N LEU A 244 -20.65 -3.29 -3.79
CA LEU A 244 -21.13 -2.94 -5.12
C LEU A 244 -20.44 -1.68 -5.67
N SER A 245 -20.27 -0.66 -4.82
CA SER A 245 -19.51 0.55 -5.14
C SER A 245 -18.06 0.24 -5.50
N TYR A 246 -17.44 -0.73 -4.81
CA TYR A 246 -16.08 -1.16 -5.13
C TYR A 246 -16.02 -1.82 -6.52
N VAL A 247 -16.94 -2.72 -6.83
CA VAL A 247 -16.99 -3.44 -8.12
C VAL A 247 -17.33 -2.51 -9.28
N PHE A 248 -18.26 -1.56 -9.10
CA PHE A 248 -18.67 -0.65 -10.19
C PHE A 248 -17.86 0.64 -10.30
N SER A 249 -17.04 0.99 -9.30
CA SER A 249 -16.14 2.13 -9.47
C SER A 249 -15.00 1.77 -10.42
N ASN A 250 -15.21 2.03 -11.71
CA ASN A 250 -14.19 1.94 -12.78
C ASN A 250 -12.99 2.90 -12.58
N ASN A 251 -12.86 3.53 -11.40
CA ASN A 251 -11.79 4.44 -11.01
C ASN A 251 -10.76 3.83 -10.03
N ALA A 252 -11.00 2.62 -9.48
CA ALA A 252 -10.03 1.96 -8.60
C ALA A 252 -8.86 1.30 -9.37
N VAL A 253 -9.05 1.03 -10.66
CA VAL A 253 -8.04 0.39 -11.52
C VAL A 253 -7.62 1.36 -12.61
N LYS A 254 -6.89 2.41 -12.23
CA LYS A 254 -6.13 3.17 -13.22
C LYS A 254 -4.94 2.29 -13.61
N ILE A 255 -5.17 1.34 -14.51
CA ILE A 255 -4.13 0.56 -15.17
C ILE A 255 -3.25 1.61 -15.85
N LEU A 256 -2.09 1.91 -15.26
CA LEU A 256 -1.08 2.74 -15.92
C LEU A 256 -0.70 1.99 -17.20
N THR A 257 -1.24 2.46 -18.32
CA THR A 257 -0.92 1.94 -19.65
C THR A 257 0.60 1.98 -19.80
N LYS A 258 1.20 0.95 -20.39
CA LYS A 258 2.67 0.85 -20.58
C LYS A 258 3.27 2.13 -21.18
N GLU A 259 2.47 2.85 -21.96
CA GLU A 259 2.76 4.15 -22.56
C GLU A 259 3.00 5.28 -21.54
N GLU A 260 2.23 5.39 -20.45
CA GLU A 260 2.44 6.41 -19.41
C GLU A 260 3.69 6.12 -18.56
N ILE A 261 4.00 4.84 -18.35
CA ILE A 261 5.23 4.41 -17.68
C ILE A 261 6.44 4.75 -18.56
N GLN A 262 6.38 4.47 -19.87
CA GLN A 262 7.43 4.87 -20.82
C GLN A 262 7.58 6.39 -20.93
N LYS A 263 6.48 7.15 -20.94
CA LYS A 263 6.51 8.62 -20.98
C LYS A 263 7.19 9.21 -19.74
N ARG A 264 6.93 8.65 -18.56
CA ARG A 264 7.57 9.09 -17.31
C ARG A 264 9.05 8.72 -17.24
N ILE A 265 9.44 7.55 -17.78
CA ILE A 265 10.84 7.14 -17.89
C ILE A 265 11.59 8.06 -18.89
N ALA A 266 10.98 8.41 -20.02
CA ALA A 266 11.55 9.33 -21.00
C ALA A 266 11.72 10.77 -20.46
N GLN A 267 10.74 11.26 -19.68
CA GLN A 267 10.80 12.57 -19.03
C GLN A 267 11.79 12.64 -17.86
N ALA A 268 12.00 11.53 -17.13
CA ALA A 268 13.02 11.44 -16.09
C ALA A 268 14.45 11.42 -16.66
N GLY A 269 14.63 10.94 -17.89
CA GLY A 269 15.92 10.98 -18.60
C GLY A 269 16.31 12.36 -19.16
N THR A 270 15.34 13.22 -19.45
CA THR A 270 15.58 14.56 -20.06
C THR A 270 15.88 15.65 -19.05
N LYS A 271 15.59 15.45 -17.75
CA LYS A 271 15.88 16.42 -16.67
C LYS A 271 17.31 16.34 -16.11
N LYS A 272 18.20 15.56 -16.75
CA LYS A 272 19.57 15.32 -16.28
C LYS A 272 20.67 15.83 -17.23
N HIS A 273 20.32 16.75 -18.12
CA HIS A 273 21.27 17.55 -18.89
C HIS A 273 21.25 18.99 -18.43
#